data_AF-A0A2J8NQF6-F1
#
_entry.id   AF-A0A2J8NQF6-F1
#
_cell.length_a   1.000
_cell.length_b   1.000
_cell.length_c   1.000
_cell.angle_alpha   90.00
_cell.angle_beta   90.00
_cell.angle_gamma   90.00
#
_symmetry.space_group_name_H-M   'P 1'
#
loop_
_entity.id
_entity.type
_entity.pdbx_description
1 polymer ?
#
loop_
_entity_poly.entity_id
_entity_poly.type
_entity_poly.pdbx_seq_one_letter_code
_entity_poly.pdbx_strand_id
1 'polypeptide(L)'
;FRSQGAEGALTGKQPDGSAEKAVLEQFGFPLTGTETRCYTNHALSYDQAKRVPRWVLEHISKSKIMGDADRKHCKFKPDPNIPPTFSAFNEDYVGSGWSRGHMAPAGNNKFSSKAMAETFYLSNIVPQDFDNNSGYWNRIEMYCRELTERFEDVWVVSGPLTLPQTGGDGKKIVSYQSWEYPSLQF
;
A
#
# COMPACT_ATOMS: atom_id res chain seq x y z
N PHE A 1 -2.61 5.29 -80.02
CA PHE A 1 -2.00 4.06 -79.50
C PHE A 1 -2.12 4.08 -77.98
N ARG A 2 -2.59 2.97 -77.41
CA ARG A 2 -2.77 2.71 -75.98
C ARG A 2 -1.47 2.87 -75.19
N SER A 3 -1.55 3.32 -73.95
CA SER A 3 -1.28 2.46 -72.77
C SER A 3 -1.57 3.21 -71.47
N GLN A 4 -2.55 2.71 -70.72
CA GLN A 4 -2.79 3.03 -69.32
C GLN A 4 -1.65 2.45 -68.48
N GLY A 5 -0.98 3.27 -67.68
CA GLY A 5 -0.16 2.83 -66.56
C GLY A 5 -0.98 2.97 -65.29
N ALA A 6 -1.53 1.87 -64.79
CA ALA A 6 -2.15 1.82 -63.47
C ALA A 6 -1.03 1.64 -62.43
N GLU A 7 -0.63 2.73 -61.77
CA GLU A 7 0.14 2.64 -60.53
C GLU A 7 -0.81 2.19 -59.42
N GLY A 8 -0.73 0.90 -59.09
CA GLY A 8 -1.39 0.34 -57.92
C GLY A 8 -0.83 0.99 -56.66
N ALA A 9 -1.66 1.78 -55.99
CA ALA A 9 -1.40 2.21 -54.63
C ALA A 9 -1.32 0.98 -53.73
N LEU A 10 -0.10 0.60 -53.33
CA LEU A 10 0.11 -0.28 -52.19
C LEU A 10 -0.29 0.49 -50.93
N THR A 11 -1.60 0.52 -50.65
CA THR A 11 -2.09 0.85 -49.32
C THR A 11 -1.72 -0.33 -48.43
N GLY A 12 -0.50 -0.32 -47.91
CA GLY A 12 -0.17 -1.10 -46.73
C GLY A 12 -1.12 -0.64 -45.63
N LYS A 13 -2.20 -1.40 -45.41
CA LYS A 13 -3.04 -1.26 -44.22
C LYS A 13 -2.08 -1.42 -43.06
N GLN A 14 -1.76 -0.31 -42.39
CA GLN A 14 -1.20 -0.38 -41.05
C GLN A 14 -2.10 -1.34 -40.26
N PRO A 15 -1.54 -2.38 -39.62
CA PRO A 15 -2.38 -3.27 -38.84
C PRO A 15 -3.18 -2.42 -37.88
N ASP A 16 -4.49 -2.62 -37.89
CA ASP A 16 -5.40 -1.94 -36.99
C ASP A 16 -4.91 -2.25 -35.57
N GLY A 17 -4.29 -1.27 -34.91
CA GLY A 17 -3.67 -1.45 -33.60
C GLY A 17 -4.66 -1.95 -32.54
N SER A 18 -5.96 -1.85 -32.82
CA SER A 18 -7.05 -2.48 -32.07
C SER A 18 -6.99 -4.02 -32.10
N ALA A 19 -6.74 -4.62 -33.26
CA ALA A 19 -6.74 -6.07 -33.44
C ALA A 19 -5.51 -6.73 -32.81
N GLU A 20 -4.33 -6.12 -32.97
CA GLU A 20 -3.09 -6.62 -32.34
C GLU A 20 -3.14 -6.49 -30.81
N LYS A 21 -3.70 -5.38 -30.30
CA LYS A 21 -3.93 -5.21 -28.86
C LYS A 21 -4.88 -6.28 -28.30
N ALA A 22 -5.95 -6.63 -29.03
CA ALA A 22 -6.88 -7.67 -28.60
C ALA A 22 -6.22 -9.06 -28.48
N VAL A 23 -5.25 -9.37 -29.34
CA VAL A 23 -4.45 -10.61 -29.24
C VAL A 23 -3.53 -10.58 -28.02
N LEU A 24 -2.86 -9.45 -27.77
CA LEU A 24 -2.02 -9.27 -26.58
C LEU A 24 -2.82 -9.38 -25.27
N GLU A 25 -4.07 -8.91 -25.29
CA GLU A 25 -4.97 -8.90 -24.13
C GLU A 25 -5.87 -10.14 -24.04
N GLN A 26 -5.70 -11.15 -24.91
CA GLN A 26 -6.61 -12.30 -25.02
C GLN A 26 -6.87 -12.99 -23.68
N PHE A 27 -5.87 -13.04 -22.79
CA PHE A 27 -5.97 -13.65 -21.46
C PHE A 27 -5.84 -12.63 -20.32
N GLY A 28 -5.91 -11.35 -20.65
CA GLY A 28 -5.68 -10.25 -19.72
C GLY A 28 -4.20 -10.03 -19.41
N PHE A 29 -3.90 -8.83 -18.88
CA PHE A 29 -2.57 -8.51 -18.39
C PHE A 29 -2.35 -9.03 -16.97
N PRO A 30 -1.08 -9.24 -16.56
CA PRO A 30 -0.74 -9.47 -15.17
C PRO A 30 -1.30 -8.38 -14.26
N LEU A 31 -2.01 -8.80 -13.21
CA LEU A 31 -2.56 -7.90 -12.21
C LEU A 31 -1.54 -7.67 -11.10
N THR A 32 -1.19 -6.41 -10.85
CA THR A 32 -0.22 -6.03 -9.81
C THR A 32 -0.85 -5.82 -8.43
N GLY A 33 -2.18 -5.62 -8.38
CA GLY A 33 -2.91 -5.35 -7.14
C GLY A 33 -2.56 -4.00 -6.48
N THR A 34 -2.08 -3.04 -7.27
CA THR A 34 -1.58 -1.75 -6.79
C THR A 34 -2.60 -0.62 -6.88
N GLU A 35 -3.85 -0.91 -7.24
CA GLU A 35 -4.94 0.06 -7.24
C GLU A 35 -5.13 0.71 -5.86
N THR A 36 -5.65 1.95 -5.87
CA THR A 36 -5.96 2.67 -4.64
C THR A 36 -7.17 2.05 -3.97
N ARG A 37 -7.02 1.72 -2.69
CA ARG A 37 -8.07 1.19 -1.82
C ARG A 37 -8.45 2.28 -0.83
N CYS A 38 -9.72 2.67 -0.81
CA CYS A 38 -10.24 3.71 0.06
C CYS A 38 -11.03 3.10 1.22
N TYR A 39 -10.75 3.59 2.43
CA TYR A 39 -11.44 3.28 3.67
C TYR A 39 -12.11 4.56 4.18
N THR A 40 -12.70 4.51 5.37
CA THR A 40 -13.49 5.63 5.90
C THR A 40 -12.69 6.93 6.04
N ASN A 41 -11.40 6.87 6.39
CA ASN A 41 -10.57 8.06 6.61
C ASN A 41 -9.09 7.91 6.17
N HIS A 42 -8.77 6.84 5.44
CA HIS A 42 -7.47 6.68 4.83
C HIS A 42 -7.62 5.95 3.50
N ALA A 43 -6.63 6.09 2.63
CA ALA A 43 -6.50 5.32 1.40
C ALA A 43 -5.10 4.73 1.31
N LEU A 44 -4.93 3.61 0.63
CA LEU A 44 -3.63 2.97 0.46
C LEU A 44 -3.49 2.32 -0.90
N SER A 45 -2.23 2.13 -1.32
CA SER A 45 -1.86 1.14 -2.33
C SER A 45 -1.08 0.02 -1.64
N TYR A 46 -1.34 -1.23 -1.99
CA TYR A 46 -0.78 -2.39 -1.30
C TYR A 46 0.35 -3.04 -2.13
N ASP A 47 1.38 -3.56 -1.46
CA ASP A 47 2.41 -4.38 -2.08
C ASP A 47 2.09 -5.85 -1.80
N GLN A 48 1.45 -6.54 -2.76
CA GLN A 48 1.10 -7.96 -2.63
C GLN A 48 2.33 -8.86 -2.45
N ALA A 49 3.50 -8.46 -2.95
CA ALA A 49 4.73 -9.26 -2.81
C ALA A 49 5.36 -9.12 -1.43
N LYS A 50 5.29 -7.93 -0.82
CA LYS A 50 5.84 -7.67 0.53
C LYS A 50 4.81 -7.77 1.66
N ARG A 51 3.53 -7.89 1.31
CA ARG A 51 2.39 -7.95 2.23
C ARG A 51 2.28 -6.74 3.18
N VAL A 52 2.65 -5.57 2.67
CA VAL A 52 2.62 -4.28 3.40
C VAL A 52 2.06 -3.18 2.51
N PRO A 53 1.56 -2.06 3.05
CA PRO A 53 1.22 -0.91 2.22
C PRO A 53 2.47 -0.37 1.52
N ARG A 54 2.32 0.09 0.27
CA ARG A 54 3.32 0.91 -0.43
C ARG A 54 3.30 2.33 0.10
N TRP A 55 2.09 2.85 0.27
CA TRP A 55 1.80 4.15 0.85
C TRP A 55 0.41 4.08 1.48
N VAL A 56 0.21 4.88 2.53
CA VAL A 56 -1.08 5.16 3.13
C VAL A 56 -1.23 6.67 3.24
N LEU A 57 -2.28 7.20 2.63
CA LEU A 57 -2.68 8.60 2.69
C LEU A 57 -3.82 8.73 3.71
N GLU A 58 -3.74 9.74 4.56
CA GLU A 58 -4.83 10.14 5.45
C GLU A 58 -5.04 11.65 5.48
N HIS A 59 -6.22 12.05 5.95
CA HIS A 59 -6.54 13.43 6.22
C HIS A 59 -6.94 13.60 7.69
N ILE A 60 -6.25 14.51 8.37
CA ILE A 60 -6.42 14.80 9.78
C ILE A 60 -6.96 16.24 9.90
N SER A 61 -7.97 16.41 10.74
CA SER A 61 -8.46 17.72 11.17
C SER A 61 -8.89 17.65 12.62
N LYS A 62 -9.06 18.81 13.26
CA LYS A 62 -9.39 18.91 14.68
C LYS A 62 -10.61 18.06 15.08
N SER A 63 -11.62 17.99 14.22
CA SER A 63 -12.82 17.18 14.44
C SER A 63 -12.56 15.67 14.43
N LYS A 64 -11.64 15.18 13.60
CA LYS A 64 -11.37 13.75 13.41
C LYS A 64 -10.58 13.14 14.57
N ILE A 65 -9.73 13.93 15.23
CA ILE A 65 -8.91 13.50 16.36
C ILE A 65 -9.66 13.51 17.71
N MET A 66 -10.91 13.96 17.73
CA MET A 66 -11.79 13.95 18.90
C MET A 66 -12.91 12.92 18.73
N GLY A 67 -13.39 12.36 19.84
CA GLY A 67 -14.50 11.39 19.86
C GLY A 67 -14.22 10.16 20.73
N ASP A 68 -15.25 9.32 20.86
CA ASP A 68 -15.29 8.22 21.84
C ASP A 68 -14.81 6.87 21.29
N ALA A 69 -14.29 6.82 20.06
CA ALA A 69 -13.73 5.59 19.54
C ALA A 69 -12.54 5.14 20.42
N ASP A 70 -12.61 3.91 20.92
CA ASP A 70 -11.58 3.33 21.76
C ASP A 70 -10.84 2.21 21.00
N ARG A 71 -9.53 2.40 20.88
CA ARG A 71 -8.62 1.44 20.25
C ARG A 71 -8.63 0.08 20.96
N LYS A 72 -8.99 0.03 22.25
CA LYS A 72 -9.09 -1.22 23.01
C LYS A 72 -10.15 -2.18 22.45
N HIS A 73 -11.13 -1.66 21.71
CA HIS A 73 -12.16 -2.47 21.05
C HIS A 73 -11.77 -2.93 19.65
N CYS A 74 -10.64 -2.43 19.12
CA CYS A 74 -10.13 -2.80 17.81
C CYS A 74 -9.19 -4.00 17.90
N LYS A 75 -9.21 -4.85 16.89
CA LYS A 75 -8.36 -6.04 16.79
C LYS A 75 -7.68 -6.06 15.44
N PHE A 76 -6.38 -6.35 15.43
CA PHE A 76 -5.66 -6.60 14.19
C PHE A 76 -6.24 -7.83 13.48
N LYS A 77 -6.51 -7.68 12.19
CA LYS A 77 -7.02 -8.77 11.34
C LYS A 77 -6.62 -8.56 9.89
N PRO A 78 -6.54 -9.64 9.09
CA PRO A 78 -6.40 -9.54 7.65
C PRO A 78 -7.45 -8.60 7.06
N ASP A 79 -7.04 -7.82 6.06
CA ASP A 79 -7.98 -6.97 5.33
C ASP A 79 -8.90 -7.84 4.47
N PRO A 80 -10.23 -7.77 4.65
CA PRO A 80 -11.16 -8.61 3.89
C PRO A 80 -11.16 -8.32 2.38
N ASN A 81 -10.59 -7.19 1.94
CA ASN A 81 -10.52 -6.79 0.54
C ASN A 81 -9.22 -7.25 -0.15
N ILE A 82 -8.25 -7.78 0.59
CA ILE A 82 -7.00 -8.32 0.04
C ILE A 82 -7.16 -9.83 -0.15
N PRO A 83 -6.87 -10.39 -1.34
CA PRO A 83 -6.90 -11.83 -1.52
C PRO A 83 -6.01 -12.53 -0.47
N PRO A 84 -6.50 -13.58 0.23
CA PRO A 84 -5.77 -14.21 1.33
C PRO A 84 -4.33 -14.63 0.97
N THR A 85 -4.09 -15.06 -0.27
CA THR A 85 -2.76 -15.42 -0.80
C THR A 85 -1.73 -14.30 -0.69
N PHE A 86 -2.17 -13.04 -0.72
CA PHE A 86 -1.34 -11.85 -0.63
C PHE A 86 -1.46 -11.12 0.71
N SER A 87 -2.36 -11.55 1.59
CA SER A 87 -2.56 -10.91 2.89
C SER A 87 -1.50 -11.36 3.89
N ALA A 88 -1.07 -10.44 4.75
CA ALA A 88 -0.44 -10.80 6.01
C ALA A 88 -1.49 -11.30 7.00
N PHE A 89 -1.04 -12.06 7.99
CA PHE A 89 -1.85 -12.59 9.09
C PHE A 89 -1.21 -12.27 10.44
N ASN A 90 -1.95 -12.42 11.54
CA ASN A 90 -1.42 -12.08 12.87
C ASN A 90 -0.23 -12.99 13.26
N GLU A 91 -0.27 -14.23 12.78
CA GLU A 91 0.72 -15.27 12.97
C GLU A 91 2.08 -14.87 12.39
N ASP A 92 2.11 -14.02 11.35
CA ASP A 92 3.36 -13.50 10.80
C ASP A 92 4.06 -12.55 11.78
N TYR A 93 3.29 -11.80 12.59
CA TYR A 93 3.84 -10.79 13.51
C TYR A 93 4.07 -11.33 14.92
N VAL A 94 3.18 -12.18 15.43
CA VAL A 94 3.26 -12.69 16.80
C VAL A 94 4.48 -13.59 16.96
N GLY A 95 5.39 -13.23 17.86
CA GLY A 95 6.64 -13.97 18.09
C GLY A 95 7.77 -13.64 17.11
N SER A 96 7.55 -12.74 16.14
CA SER A 96 8.56 -12.36 15.15
C SER A 96 9.70 -11.48 15.67
N GLY A 97 9.51 -10.86 16.84
CA GLY A 97 10.36 -9.77 17.32
C GLY A 97 9.98 -8.39 16.78
N TRP A 98 9.00 -8.30 15.87
CA TRP A 98 8.47 -7.05 15.32
C TRP A 98 7.06 -6.75 15.83
N SER A 99 6.77 -5.47 16.05
CA SER A 99 5.42 -4.99 16.37
C SER A 99 4.59 -4.76 15.10
N ARG A 100 3.27 -4.66 15.26
CA ARG A 100 2.32 -4.25 14.21
C ARG A 100 2.24 -2.71 14.19
N GLY A 101 3.05 -2.09 13.35
CA GLY A 101 3.14 -0.64 13.19
C GLY A 101 2.08 -0.06 12.28
N HIS A 102 1.34 0.94 12.73
CA HIS A 102 0.30 1.60 11.93
C HIS A 102 0.92 2.66 11.00
N MET A 103 0.45 2.74 9.75
CA MET A 103 0.79 3.85 8.86
C MET A 103 -0.22 5.01 8.98
N ALA A 104 -1.52 4.73 8.90
CA ALA A 104 -2.57 5.61 9.41
C ALA A 104 -2.92 5.20 10.86
N PRO A 105 -2.64 6.04 11.88
CA PRO A 105 -2.76 5.64 13.27
C PRO A 105 -4.20 5.75 13.79
N ALA A 106 -4.55 4.85 14.71
CA ALA A 106 -5.86 4.82 15.36
C ALA A 106 -6.23 6.17 16.00
N GLY A 107 -5.25 6.87 16.58
CA GLY A 107 -5.45 8.17 17.25
C GLY A 107 -6.01 9.27 16.34
N ASN A 108 -5.85 9.15 15.02
CA ASN A 108 -6.38 10.12 14.05
C ASN A 108 -7.86 9.88 13.69
N ASN A 109 -8.46 8.82 14.25
CA ASN A 109 -9.76 8.29 13.85
C ASN A 109 -10.75 8.22 15.03
N LYS A 110 -10.56 9.09 16.03
CA LYS A 110 -11.37 9.13 17.26
C LYS A 110 -12.85 9.42 17.01
N PHE A 111 -13.15 10.12 15.92
CA PHE A 111 -14.51 10.47 15.50
C PHE A 111 -15.34 9.28 15.00
N SER A 112 -14.72 8.15 14.64
CA SER A 112 -15.41 7.02 14.01
C SER A 112 -14.79 5.69 14.37
N SER A 113 -15.54 4.87 15.14
CA SER A 113 -15.13 3.50 15.48
C SER A 113 -14.90 2.63 14.25
N LYS A 114 -15.62 2.86 13.14
CA LYS A 114 -15.39 2.17 11.87
C LYS A 114 -14.04 2.56 11.27
N ALA A 115 -13.76 3.87 11.17
CA ALA A 115 -12.49 4.35 10.62
C ALA A 115 -11.31 3.84 11.46
N MET A 116 -11.44 3.86 12.79
CA MET A 116 -10.43 3.31 13.69
C MET A 116 -10.27 1.80 13.51
N ALA A 117 -11.36 1.01 13.42
CA ALA A 117 -11.25 -0.42 13.21
C ALA A 117 -10.58 -0.78 11.87
N GLU A 118 -10.80 0.02 10.83
CA GLU A 118 -10.15 -0.15 9.52
C GLU A 118 -8.64 0.12 9.59
N THR A 119 -8.15 0.98 10.50
CA THR A 119 -6.68 1.15 10.67
C THR A 119 -6.01 -0.11 11.25
N PHE A 120 -6.77 -1.03 11.84
CA PHE A 120 -6.25 -2.31 12.35
C PHE A 120 -6.26 -3.42 11.29
N TYR A 121 -6.68 -3.12 10.05
CA TYR A 121 -6.48 -4.06 8.94
C TYR A 121 -4.99 -4.16 8.62
N LEU A 122 -4.50 -5.39 8.44
CA LEU A 122 -3.07 -5.64 8.19
C LEU A 122 -2.56 -5.01 6.87
N SER A 123 -3.46 -4.56 5.99
CA SER A 123 -3.13 -3.74 4.83
C SER A 123 -2.54 -2.36 5.17
N ASN A 124 -2.80 -1.84 6.38
CA ASN A 124 -2.26 -0.58 6.92
C ASN A 124 -1.01 -0.80 7.80
N ILE A 125 -0.55 -2.05 7.94
CA ILE A 125 0.43 -2.43 8.96
C ILE A 125 1.76 -2.81 8.33
N VAL A 126 2.85 -2.40 8.99
CA VAL A 126 4.22 -2.83 8.69
C VAL A 126 4.86 -3.49 9.91
N PRO A 127 5.83 -4.40 9.74
CA PRO A 127 6.69 -4.83 10.82
C PRO A 127 7.52 -3.64 11.30
N GLN A 128 7.33 -3.24 12.56
CA GLN A 128 7.97 -2.04 13.11
C GLN A 128 8.66 -2.39 14.43
N ASP A 129 9.87 -1.86 14.62
CA ASP A 129 10.58 -1.97 15.88
C ASP A 129 9.72 -1.44 17.04
N PHE A 130 9.73 -2.14 18.19
CA PHE A 130 8.84 -1.83 19.32
C PHE A 130 9.13 -0.45 19.93
N ASP A 131 10.41 -0.10 20.07
CA ASP A 131 10.84 1.19 20.65
C ASP A 131 10.58 2.33 19.68
N ASN A 132 10.76 2.09 18.38
CA ASN A 132 10.40 3.04 17.34
C ASN A 132 8.90 3.33 17.35
N ASN A 133 8.06 2.28 17.32
CA ASN A 133 6.60 2.39 17.27
C ASN A 133 6.05 3.16 18.49
N SER A 134 6.46 2.76 19.70
CA SER A 134 5.98 3.37 20.94
C SER A 134 6.65 4.71 21.28
N GLY A 135 7.83 4.98 20.71
CA GLY A 135 8.66 6.15 20.97
C GLY A 135 8.61 7.19 19.85
N TYR A 136 9.64 7.23 19.01
CA TYR A 136 9.85 8.31 18.04
C TYR A 136 8.73 8.41 17.00
N TRP A 137 8.24 7.28 16.51
CA TRP A 137 7.16 7.27 15.53
C TRP A 137 5.87 7.86 16.11
N ASN A 138 5.47 7.40 17.30
CA ASN A 138 4.32 7.96 18.03
C ASN A 138 4.47 9.48 18.30
N ARG A 139 5.69 9.98 18.57
CA ARG A 139 5.92 11.43 18.68
C ARG A 139 5.64 12.19 17.38
N ILE A 140 5.99 11.62 16.23
CA ILE A 140 5.65 12.20 14.93
C ILE A 140 4.14 12.17 14.71
N GLU A 141 3.47 11.06 15.03
CA GLU A 141 2.01 10.97 14.95
C GLU A 141 1.31 12.01 15.85
N MET A 142 1.82 12.23 17.07
CA MET A 142 1.34 13.27 17.99
C MET A 142 1.53 14.66 17.39
N TYR A 143 2.70 14.94 16.81
CA TYR A 143 2.97 16.21 16.15
C TYR A 143 2.04 16.47 14.96
N CYS A 144 1.75 15.46 14.14
CA CYS A 144 0.77 15.56 13.06
C CYS A 144 -0.63 15.93 13.58
N ARG A 145 -1.05 15.42 14.75
CA ARG A 145 -2.30 15.83 15.39
C ARG A 145 -2.24 17.26 15.93
N GLU A 146 -1.12 17.67 16.54
CA GLU A 146 -0.91 19.04 17.03
C GLU A 146 -0.97 20.07 15.88
N LEU A 147 -0.53 19.72 14.68
CA LEU A 147 -0.66 20.60 13.50
C LEU A 147 -2.12 21.02 13.24
N THR A 148 -3.11 20.21 13.62
CA THR A 148 -4.53 20.54 13.45
C THR A 148 -5.02 21.67 14.37
N GLU A 149 -4.20 22.10 15.34
CA GLU A 149 -4.46 23.31 16.13
C GLU A 149 -4.13 24.59 15.36
N ARG A 150 -3.26 24.50 14.36
CA ARG A 150 -2.73 25.62 13.57
C ARG A 150 -3.19 25.61 12.11
N PHE A 151 -3.53 24.44 11.58
CA PHE A 151 -3.97 24.24 10.21
C PHE A 151 -5.30 23.48 10.20
N GLU A 152 -6.25 23.93 9.38
CA GLU A 152 -7.58 23.31 9.32
C GLU A 152 -7.51 21.88 8.79
N ASP A 153 -6.69 21.67 7.77
CA ASP A 153 -6.53 20.40 7.06
C ASP A 153 -5.05 19.99 6.98
N VAL A 154 -4.78 18.75 7.37
CA VAL A 154 -3.43 18.15 7.32
C VAL A 154 -3.52 16.82 6.59
N TRP A 155 -2.82 16.70 5.47
CA TRP A 155 -2.66 15.43 4.75
C TRP A 155 -1.32 14.80 5.09
N VAL A 156 -1.32 13.49 5.36
CA VAL A 156 -0.12 12.73 5.70
C VAL A 156 -0.03 11.52 4.79
N VAL A 157 1.16 11.27 4.25
CA VAL A 157 1.48 10.02 3.53
C VAL A 157 2.58 9.29 4.30
N SER A 158 2.28 8.07 4.71
CA SER A 158 3.19 7.19 5.45
C SER A 158 3.44 5.90 4.66
N GLY A 159 4.63 5.30 4.79
CA GLY A 159 4.94 4.04 4.12
C GLY A 159 6.31 3.48 4.49
N PRO A 160 6.56 2.18 4.21
CA PRO A 160 7.84 1.55 4.48
C PRO A 160 8.88 1.84 3.38
N LEU A 161 10.16 1.77 3.74
CA LEU A 161 11.28 1.81 2.80
C LEU A 161 12.26 0.68 3.08
N THR A 162 12.86 0.14 2.02
CA THR A 162 13.98 -0.82 2.08
C THR A 162 15.16 -0.19 1.36
N LEU A 163 16.06 0.43 2.13
CA LEU A 163 17.14 1.26 1.59
C LEU A 163 18.45 0.47 1.48
N PRO A 164 19.32 0.78 0.49
CA PRO A 164 20.59 0.11 0.35
C PRO A 164 21.58 0.54 1.44
N GLN A 165 22.48 -0.38 1.80
CA GLN A 165 23.66 -0.12 2.61
C GLN A 165 24.93 -0.39 1.80
N THR A 166 25.96 0.42 2.00
CA THR A 166 27.26 0.25 1.33
C THR A 166 28.13 -0.71 2.14
N GLY A 167 28.51 -1.83 1.54
CA GLY A 167 29.43 -2.80 2.14
C GLY A 167 30.88 -2.31 2.14
N GLY A 168 31.74 -3.01 2.87
CA GLY A 168 33.17 -2.67 2.95
C GLY A 168 33.92 -2.74 1.62
N ASP A 169 33.38 -3.45 0.63
CA ASP A 169 33.90 -3.52 -0.75
C ASP A 169 33.31 -2.42 -1.68
N GLY A 170 32.51 -1.49 -1.13
CA GLY A 170 31.87 -0.41 -1.87
C GLY A 170 30.58 -0.78 -2.60
N LYS A 171 30.13 -2.05 -2.56
CA LYS A 171 28.86 -2.46 -3.18
C LYS A 171 27.67 -1.97 -2.38
N LYS A 172 26.59 -1.59 -3.07
CA LYS A 172 25.31 -1.22 -2.45
C LYS A 172 24.37 -2.43 -2.46
N ILE A 173 23.91 -2.84 -1.28
CA ILE A 173 23.05 -4.03 -1.10
C ILE A 173 21.79 -3.62 -0.33
N VAL A 174 20.62 -4.05 -0.81
CA VAL A 174 19.36 -3.95 -0.07
C VAL A 174 19.11 -5.29 0.62
N SER A 175 19.07 -5.28 1.94
CA SER A 175 18.77 -6.47 2.75
C SER A 175 17.63 -6.15 3.70
N TYR A 176 16.62 -7.02 3.75
CA TYR A 176 15.52 -6.94 4.70
C TYR A 176 15.06 -8.35 5.08
N GLN A 177 14.54 -8.51 6.30
CA GLN A 177 13.93 -9.75 6.73
C GLN A 177 12.55 -9.90 6.07
N SER A 178 12.23 -11.09 5.58
CA SER A 178 10.90 -11.44 5.08
C SER A 178 10.37 -12.67 5.78
N TRP A 179 9.06 -12.81 5.83
CA TRP A 179 8.40 -14.02 6.29
C TRP A 179 8.70 -15.18 5.34
N GLU A 180 8.96 -16.35 5.90
CA GLU A 180 9.12 -17.57 5.14
C GLU A 180 7.73 -18.17 4.91
N TYR A 181 7.25 -18.09 3.67
CA TYR A 181 6.03 -18.77 3.28
C TYR A 181 6.41 -20.08 2.60
N PRO A 182 5.75 -21.20 2.92
CA PRO A 182 5.94 -22.43 2.17
C PRO A 182 5.78 -22.08 0.69
N SER A 183 6.83 -22.35 -0.08
CA SER A 183 6.75 -22.21 -1.53
C SER A 183 5.51 -22.98 -1.99
N LEU A 184 4.68 -22.33 -2.82
CA LEU A 184 3.70 -23.05 -3.61
C LEU A 184 4.50 -24.08 -4.41
N GLN A 185 4.47 -25.33 -3.96
CA GLN A 185 4.91 -26.45 -4.78
C GLN A 185 3.91 -26.50 -5.93
N PHE A 186 4.34 -26.02 -7.09
CA PHE A 186 3.65 -26.24 -8.35
C PHE A 186 3.95 -27.66 -8.84
#